data_AF-A0A836UFW8-F1
#
_entry.id   AF-A0A836UFW8-F1
#
_cell.length_a   1.000
_cell.length_b   1.000
_cell.length_c   1.000
_cell.angle_alpha   90.00
_cell.angle_beta   90.00
_cell.angle_gamma   90.00
#
_symmetry.space_group_name_H-M   'P 1'
#
loop_
_entity.id
_entity.type
_entity.pdbx_description
1 polymer ?
#
loop_
_entity_poly.entity_id
_entity_poly.type
_entity_poly.pdbx_seq_one_letter_code
_entity_poly.pdbx_strand_id
1 'polypeptide(L)'
;AGGNIVSSYAGAVGSIMGWSFEGAIIDNDMSGNIQRLVKGIEVNDETLSYDVINDVVYGEGHYLKHPQTIDLMESEFLYPDLANRQTTQEWEESGKQTIYDVAHLKLKQMMKDYYPEYIDNKTDDKIRSKFPIRLKKERMRSNPNWK
;
A
#
# COMPACT_ATOMS: atom_id res chain seq x y z
N ALA A 1 10.82 2.54 18.48
CA ALA A 1 12.30 2.68 18.46
C ALA A 1 12.81 3.82 17.57
N GLY A 2 11.98 4.50 16.75
CA GLY A 2 12.42 5.69 16.00
C GLY A 2 13.52 5.42 14.96
N GLY A 3 13.50 4.24 14.32
CA GLY A 3 14.53 3.85 13.36
C GLY A 3 14.50 4.74 12.11
N ASN A 4 15.68 5.23 11.70
CA ASN A 4 15.81 6.07 10.51
C ASN A 4 15.79 5.26 9.20
N ILE A 5 16.15 3.98 9.26
CA ILE A 5 16.22 3.08 8.10
C ILE A 5 15.65 1.73 8.52
N VAL A 6 14.68 1.23 7.76
CA VAL A 6 14.13 -0.13 7.88
C VAL A 6 14.42 -0.85 6.57
N SER A 7 15.57 -1.52 6.50
CA SER A 7 16.02 -2.24 5.30
C SER A 7 15.74 -3.74 5.40
N SER A 8 15.40 -4.36 4.27
CA SER A 8 15.37 -5.83 4.10
C SER A 8 14.30 -6.60 4.90
N TYR A 9 13.22 -5.93 5.32
CA TYR A 9 12.12 -6.58 6.04
C TYR A 9 10.90 -6.90 5.19
N ALA A 10 10.55 -6.05 4.21
CA ALA A 10 9.35 -6.29 3.39
C ALA A 10 9.49 -7.61 2.61
N GLY A 11 8.59 -8.55 2.84
CA GLY A 11 8.56 -9.89 2.26
C GLY A 11 9.46 -10.93 2.93
N ALA A 12 10.25 -10.56 3.95
CA ALA A 12 11.14 -11.49 4.63
C ALA A 12 10.35 -12.49 5.50
N VAL A 13 10.66 -13.78 5.36
CA VAL A 13 10.02 -14.86 6.12
C VAL A 13 11.05 -15.79 6.74
N GLY A 14 10.65 -16.53 7.78
CA GLY A 14 11.51 -17.51 8.44
C GLY A 14 12.81 -16.90 8.96
N SER A 15 12.75 -15.75 9.63
CA SER A 15 13.95 -15.04 10.12
C SER A 15 14.95 -14.71 9.00
N ILE A 16 14.46 -14.19 7.87
CA ILE A 16 15.26 -13.77 6.70
C ILE A 16 15.88 -14.97 5.94
N MET A 17 15.44 -16.20 6.21
CA MET A 17 15.83 -17.37 5.39
C MET A 17 15.12 -17.42 4.05
N GLY A 18 13.97 -16.77 3.93
CA GLY A 18 13.18 -16.72 2.70
C GLY A 18 12.62 -15.35 2.41
N TRP A 19 12.11 -15.19 1.19
CA TRP A 19 11.48 -13.95 0.74
C TRP A 19 10.26 -14.27 -0.13
N SER A 20 9.13 -13.61 0.15
CA SER A 20 7.85 -13.78 -0.53
C SER A 20 7.43 -12.50 -1.24
N PHE A 21 7.03 -12.60 -2.51
CA PHE A 21 6.46 -11.49 -3.27
C PHE A 21 5.12 -11.04 -2.68
N GLU A 22 4.24 -11.99 -2.36
CA GLU A 22 2.97 -11.72 -1.71
C GLU A 22 3.18 -11.06 -0.34
N GLY A 23 4.13 -11.57 0.45
CA GLY A 23 4.52 -10.97 1.71
C GLY A 23 4.99 -9.52 1.55
N ALA A 24 5.80 -9.22 0.53
CA ALA A 24 6.24 -7.86 0.26
C ALA A 24 5.08 -6.91 -0.10
N ILE A 25 4.08 -7.39 -0.84
CA ILE A 25 2.88 -6.62 -1.17
C ILE A 25 2.04 -6.35 0.10
N ILE A 26 1.90 -7.34 0.97
CA ILE A 26 1.20 -7.20 2.26
C ILE A 26 1.94 -6.20 3.16
N ASP A 27 3.27 -6.34 3.26
CA ASP A 27 4.10 -5.44 4.07
C ASP A 27 4.09 -4.00 3.55
N ASN A 28 3.88 -3.80 2.24
CA ASN A 28 3.71 -2.46 1.67
C ASN A 28 2.42 -1.79 2.19
N ASP A 29 1.30 -2.51 2.26
CA ASP A 29 0.03 -2.00 2.82
C ASP A 29 0.17 -1.64 4.31
N MET A 30 0.84 -2.51 5.06
CA MET A 30 1.18 -2.25 6.47
C MET A 30 2.12 -1.05 6.62
N SER A 31 3.11 -0.91 5.73
CA SER A 31 4.07 0.21 5.75
C SER A 31 3.39 1.55 5.48
N GLY A 32 2.37 1.59 4.64
CA GLY A 32 1.54 2.79 4.45
C GLY A 32 0.89 3.24 5.76
N ASN A 33 0.30 2.30 6.50
CA ASN A 33 -0.30 2.58 7.81
C ASN A 33 0.73 3.02 8.85
N ILE A 34 1.92 2.39 8.86
CA ILE A 34 3.02 2.81 9.74
C ILE A 34 3.46 4.24 9.41
N GLN A 35 3.57 4.61 8.13
CA GLN A 35 3.91 5.98 7.73
C GLN A 35 2.82 6.98 8.15
N ARG A 36 1.54 6.62 8.01
CA ARG A 36 0.42 7.42 8.50
C ARG A 36 0.49 7.62 10.02
N LEU A 37 0.87 6.59 10.77
CA LEU A 37 1.08 6.69 12.22
C LEU A 37 2.25 7.62 12.56
N VAL A 38 3.36 7.52 11.83
CA VAL A 38 4.56 8.35 12.02
C VAL A 38 4.31 9.82 11.73
N LYS A 39 3.36 10.17 10.84
CA LYS A 39 2.90 11.57 10.64
C LYS A 39 2.51 12.24 11.98
N GLY A 40 2.03 11.45 12.94
CA GLY A 40 1.60 11.94 14.24
C GLY A 40 0.19 12.54 14.21
N ILE A 41 -0.10 13.33 15.26
CA ILE A 41 -1.37 14.03 15.45
C ILE A 41 -1.07 15.52 15.30
N GLU A 42 -1.69 16.14 14.31
CA GLU A 42 -1.62 17.59 14.14
C GLU A 42 -2.58 18.27 15.14
N VAL A 43 -2.07 19.21 15.92
CA VAL A 43 -2.84 19.92 16.94
C VAL A 43 -2.83 21.41 16.63
N ASN A 44 -3.96 21.92 16.17
CA ASN A 44 -4.25 23.33 15.95
C ASN A 44 -5.76 23.59 16.16
N ASP A 45 -6.19 24.84 16.07
CA ASP A 45 -7.59 25.22 16.34
C ASP A 45 -8.58 24.49 15.41
N GLU A 46 -8.20 24.23 14.16
CA GLU A 46 -9.03 23.50 13.18
C GLU A 46 -9.10 22.01 13.50
N THR A 47 -7.96 21.36 13.80
CA THR A 47 -7.90 19.92 14.04
C THR A 47 -8.44 19.52 15.41
N LEU A 48 -8.53 20.45 16.37
CA LEU A 48 -9.27 20.28 17.61
C LEU A 48 -10.78 20.10 17.38
N SER A 49 -11.30 20.60 16.24
CA SER A 49 -12.66 20.37 15.77
C SER A 49 -13.75 20.80 16.78
N TYR A 50 -13.50 21.85 17.56
CA TYR A 50 -14.40 22.28 18.65
C TYR A 50 -15.79 22.66 18.14
N ASP A 51 -15.85 23.46 17.07
CA ASP A 51 -17.12 23.89 16.46
C ASP A 51 -17.90 22.68 15.91
N VAL A 52 -17.19 21.73 15.29
CA VAL A 52 -17.78 20.48 14.79
C VAL A 52 -18.38 19.64 15.93
N ILE A 53 -17.67 19.53 17.06
CA ILE A 53 -18.18 18.84 18.24
C ILE A 53 -19.44 19.53 18.77
N ASN A 54 -19.43 20.86 18.87
CA ASN A 54 -20.59 21.64 19.31
C ASN A 54 -21.79 21.43 18.37
N ASP A 55 -21.59 21.53 17.06
CA ASP A 55 -22.62 21.34 16.04
C ASP A 55 -23.22 19.94 16.09
N VAL A 56 -22.40 18.91 16.30
CA VAL A 56 -22.88 17.52 16.39
C VAL A 56 -23.65 17.27 17.68
N VAL A 57 -23.17 17.78 18.82
CA VAL A 57 -23.82 17.59 20.13
C VAL A 57 -25.21 18.24 20.18
N TYR A 58 -25.35 19.43 19.59
CA TYR A 58 -26.62 20.15 19.55
C TYR A 58 -27.45 19.89 18.28
N GLY A 59 -26.90 19.12 17.32
CA GLY A 59 -27.50 18.85 16.01
C GLY A 59 -27.81 17.38 15.76
N GLU A 60 -27.29 16.81 14.67
CA GLU A 60 -27.65 15.45 14.19
C GLU A 60 -27.20 14.31 15.11
N GLY A 61 -26.28 14.56 16.07
CA GLY A 61 -25.79 13.54 17.00
C GLY A 61 -24.78 12.55 16.42
N HIS A 62 -24.33 12.74 15.17
CA HIS A 62 -23.23 11.98 14.58
C HIS A 62 -22.37 12.82 13.62
N TYR A 63 -21.12 12.40 13.39
CA TYR A 63 -20.16 13.12 12.53
C TYR A 63 -20.22 12.71 11.05
N LEU A 64 -20.92 11.62 10.70
CA LEU A 64 -20.81 10.94 9.39
C LEU A 64 -21.07 11.83 8.17
N LYS A 65 -21.93 12.84 8.30
CA LYS A 65 -22.28 13.77 7.21
C LYS A 65 -21.67 15.15 7.36
N HIS A 66 -20.90 15.38 8.42
CA HIS A 66 -20.31 16.68 8.67
C HIS A 66 -19.25 16.99 7.59
N PRO A 67 -19.23 18.19 6.98
CA PRO A 67 -18.28 18.52 5.92
C PRO A 67 -16.83 18.23 6.28
N GLN A 68 -16.40 18.62 7.49
CA GLN A 68 -15.06 18.34 7.98
C GLN A 68 -14.73 16.83 8.02
N THR A 69 -15.70 15.96 8.35
CA THR A 69 -15.45 14.51 8.33
C THR A 69 -15.18 14.02 6.92
N ILE A 70 -15.95 14.50 5.93
CA ILE A 70 -15.77 14.15 4.52
C ILE A 70 -14.40 14.62 4.03
N ASP A 71 -14.00 15.85 4.36
CA ASP A 71 -12.72 16.44 3.95
C ASP A 71 -11.50 15.71 4.55
N LEU A 72 -11.65 15.17 5.77
CA LEU A 72 -10.56 14.49 6.48
C LEU A 72 -10.46 12.99 6.16
N MET A 73 -11.50 12.37 5.58
CA MET A 73 -11.54 10.92 5.36
C MET A 73 -10.39 10.41 4.48
N GLU A 74 -9.92 11.20 3.53
CA GLU A 74 -8.85 10.81 2.60
C GLU A 74 -7.44 11.25 3.05
N SER A 75 -7.35 12.13 4.06
CA SER A 75 -6.09 12.71 4.53
C SER A 75 -5.65 12.18 5.89
N GLU A 76 -6.60 12.00 6.80
CA GLU A 76 -6.34 11.57 8.17
C GLU A 76 -6.58 10.07 8.38
N PHE A 77 -7.17 9.38 7.41
CA PHE A 77 -7.37 7.94 7.46
C PHE A 77 -6.84 7.28 6.19
N LEU A 78 -5.89 6.34 6.33
CA LEU A 78 -5.42 5.54 5.20
C LEU A 78 -6.27 4.29 5.08
N TYR A 79 -7.06 4.21 4.01
CA TYR A 79 -7.73 2.96 3.65
C TYR A 79 -6.72 1.93 3.16
N PRO A 80 -6.75 0.69 3.68
CA PRO A 80 -5.85 -0.35 3.23
C PRO A 80 -6.20 -0.78 1.80
N ASP A 81 -5.16 -1.06 1.03
CA ASP A 81 -5.26 -1.60 -0.33
C ASP A 81 -5.56 -3.11 -0.34
N LEU A 82 -5.12 -3.84 0.69
CA LEU A 82 -5.23 -5.30 0.77
C LEU A 82 -6.08 -5.79 1.93
N ALA A 83 -6.00 -5.15 3.10
CA ALA A 83 -6.73 -5.63 4.27
C ALA A 83 -8.25 -5.53 4.05
N ASN A 84 -8.95 -6.65 4.26
CA ASN A 84 -10.39 -6.72 4.10
C ASN A 84 -11.11 -6.11 5.31
N ARG A 85 -12.04 -5.17 5.06
CA ARG A 85 -12.85 -4.49 6.09
C ARG A 85 -14.34 -4.81 6.02
N GLN A 86 -14.72 -5.79 5.20
CA GLN A 86 -16.08 -6.28 5.12
C GLN A 86 -16.49 -6.93 6.44
N THR A 87 -17.79 -7.03 6.68
CA THR A 87 -18.29 -7.87 7.76
C THR A 87 -17.93 -9.33 7.52
N THR A 88 -17.89 -10.13 8.58
CA THR A 88 -17.61 -11.58 8.45
C THR A 88 -18.56 -12.25 7.46
N GLN A 89 -19.86 -11.92 7.51
CA GLN A 89 -20.84 -12.49 6.59
C GLN A 89 -20.52 -12.15 5.13
N GLU A 90 -20.26 -10.87 4.82
CA GLU A 90 -19.94 -10.44 3.45
C GLU A 90 -18.63 -11.07 2.94
N TRP A 91 -17.60 -11.17 3.79
CA TRP A 91 -16.35 -11.85 3.45
C TRP A 91 -16.58 -13.34 3.17
N GLU A 92 -17.46 -13.97 3.95
CA GLU A 92 -17.84 -15.37 3.75
C GLU A 92 -18.58 -15.60 2.42
N GLU A 93 -19.52 -14.72 2.10
CA GLU A 93 -20.27 -14.75 0.84
C GLU A 93 -19.37 -14.40 -0.36
N SER A 94 -18.32 -13.60 -0.16
CA SER A 94 -17.34 -13.20 -1.19
C SER A 94 -16.24 -14.25 -1.43
N GLY A 95 -16.37 -15.46 -0.88
CA GLY A 95 -15.46 -16.58 -1.16
C GLY A 95 -14.29 -16.74 -0.19
N LYS A 96 -14.30 -16.06 0.97
CA LYS A 96 -13.40 -16.32 2.10
C LYS A 96 -11.91 -16.19 1.77
N GLN A 97 -11.56 -15.28 0.87
CA GLN A 97 -10.17 -15.09 0.46
C GLN A 97 -9.31 -14.65 1.64
N THR A 98 -8.15 -15.28 1.79
CA THR A 98 -7.14 -14.80 2.73
C THR A 98 -6.43 -13.58 2.14
N ILE A 99 -5.76 -12.79 2.99
CA ILE A 99 -4.94 -11.68 2.52
C ILE A 99 -3.82 -12.14 1.57
N TYR A 100 -3.34 -13.38 1.74
CA TYR A 100 -2.36 -13.98 0.84
C TYR A 100 -2.94 -14.23 -0.56
N ASP A 101 -4.19 -14.72 -0.65
CA ASP A 101 -4.87 -14.94 -1.93
C ASP A 101 -5.05 -13.62 -2.70
N VAL A 102 -5.46 -12.56 -1.98
CA VAL A 102 -5.59 -11.22 -2.55
C VAL A 102 -4.24 -10.67 -3.02
N ALA A 103 -3.19 -10.83 -2.21
CA ALA A 103 -1.83 -10.42 -2.58
C ALA A 103 -1.31 -11.19 -3.80
N HIS A 104 -1.61 -12.48 -3.91
CA HIS A 104 -1.24 -13.31 -5.07
C HIS A 104 -1.94 -12.85 -6.36
N LEU A 105 -3.21 -12.47 -6.29
CA LEU A 105 -3.93 -11.88 -7.42
C LEU A 105 -3.33 -10.53 -7.83
N LYS A 106 -3.02 -9.65 -6.86
CA LYS A 106 -2.35 -8.36 -7.13
C LYS A 106 -0.98 -8.56 -7.76
N LEU A 107 -0.20 -9.54 -7.28
CA LEU A 107 1.10 -9.92 -7.85
C LEU A 107 0.96 -10.33 -9.32
N LYS A 108 0.03 -11.23 -9.64
CA LYS A 108 -0.22 -11.66 -11.02
C LYS A 108 -0.55 -10.48 -11.92
N GLN A 109 -1.43 -9.58 -11.46
CA GLN A 109 -1.80 -8.39 -12.22
C GLN A 109 -0.60 -7.46 -12.45
N MET A 110 0.24 -7.24 -11.42
CA MET A 110 1.46 -6.44 -11.54
C MET A 110 2.45 -7.08 -12.53
N MET A 111 2.73 -8.37 -12.41
CA MET A 111 3.72 -9.05 -13.27
C MET A 111 3.26 -9.17 -14.73
N LYS A 112 1.95 -9.12 -14.97
CA LYS A 112 1.37 -9.19 -16.31
C LYS A 112 1.63 -7.91 -17.12
N ASP A 113 1.33 -6.75 -16.53
CA ASP A 113 1.18 -5.50 -17.29
C ASP A 113 2.15 -4.38 -16.87
N TYR A 114 2.91 -4.55 -15.78
CA TYR A 114 3.79 -3.48 -15.26
C TYR A 114 5.26 -3.66 -15.66
N TYR A 115 5.71 -2.82 -16.60
CA TYR A 115 7.09 -2.79 -17.09
C TYR A 115 7.62 -1.34 -17.03
N PRO A 116 8.27 -0.94 -15.92
CA PRO A 116 8.62 0.45 -15.72
C PRO A 116 9.79 0.91 -16.60
N GLU A 117 9.68 2.12 -17.14
CA GLU A 117 10.71 2.79 -17.94
C GLU A 117 11.39 3.93 -17.16
N TYR A 118 11.87 3.64 -15.94
CA TYR A 118 12.53 4.64 -15.08
C TYR A 118 13.93 5.05 -15.54
N ILE A 119 14.61 4.15 -16.25
CA ILE A 119 15.97 4.35 -16.74
C ILE A 119 15.87 4.60 -18.24
N ASP A 120 16.36 5.75 -18.69
CA ASP A 120 16.38 6.07 -20.11
C ASP A 120 17.30 5.12 -20.89
N ASN A 121 17.00 4.93 -22.19
CA ASN A 121 17.72 3.97 -23.03
C ASN A 121 19.23 4.21 -23.08
N LYS A 122 19.68 5.47 -23.08
CA LYS A 122 21.11 5.81 -23.16
C LYS A 122 21.83 5.42 -21.87
N THR A 123 21.19 5.62 -20.73
CA THR A 123 21.71 5.20 -19.43
C THR A 123 21.72 3.67 -19.31
N ASP A 124 20.64 2.99 -19.70
CA ASP A 124 20.56 1.51 -19.69
C ASP A 124 21.65 0.89 -20.59
N ASP A 125 21.88 1.41 -21.79
CA ASP A 125 22.94 0.95 -22.71
C ASP A 125 24.33 1.13 -22.10
N LYS A 126 24.58 2.27 -21.45
CA LYS A 126 25.84 2.53 -20.75
C LYS A 126 26.07 1.53 -19.61
N ILE A 127 25.04 1.22 -18.83
CA ILE A 127 25.12 0.23 -17.74
C ILE A 127 25.41 -1.16 -18.32
N ARG A 128 24.67 -1.60 -19.34
CA ARG A 128 24.85 -2.90 -20.00
C ARG A 128 26.21 -3.07 -20.68
N SER A 129 26.82 -1.98 -21.16
CA SER A 129 28.17 -2.02 -21.71
C SER A 129 29.25 -2.26 -20.65
N LYS A 130 28.99 -1.85 -19.40
CA LYS A 130 29.96 -1.94 -18.29
C LYS A 130 29.81 -3.21 -17.46
N PHE A 131 28.61 -3.77 -17.39
CA PHE A 131 28.29 -4.90 -16.52
C PHE A 131 27.70 -6.07 -17.32
N PRO A 132 27.97 -7.32 -16.94
CA PRO A 132 27.49 -8.50 -17.66
C PRO A 132 26.00 -8.78 -17.38
N ILE A 133 25.12 -7.87 -17.80
CA ILE A 133 23.67 -7.99 -17.60
C ILE A 133 23.12 -9.05 -18.56
N ARG A 134 22.75 -10.21 -18.01
CA ARG A 134 22.20 -11.34 -18.77
C ARG A 134 20.69 -11.21 -19.07
N LEU A 135 20.00 -10.31 -18.37
CA LEU A 135 18.57 -10.04 -18.60
C LEU A 135 18.38 -9.28 -19.91
N LYS A 136 17.79 -9.92 -20.92
CA LYS A 136 17.55 -9.29 -22.23
C LYS A 136 16.41 -8.26 -22.17
N LYS A 137 16.49 -7.19 -22.98
CA LYS A 137 15.49 -6.10 -22.99
C LYS A 137 14.09 -6.56 -23.35
N GLU A 138 13.95 -7.59 -24.18
CA GLU A 138 12.65 -8.13 -24.60
C GLU A 138 11.93 -8.84 -23.44
N ARG A 139 12.66 -9.22 -22.39
CA ARG A 139 12.10 -9.79 -21.15
C ARG A 139 11.62 -8.72 -20.16
N MET A 140 11.90 -7.45 -20.44
CA MET A 140 11.48 -6.28 -19.66
C MET A 140 10.29 -5.57 -20.31
N ARG A 141 9.49 -6.31 -21.10
CA ARG A 141 8.25 -5.89 -21.73
C ARG A 141 7.24 -7.03 -21.60
N SER A 142 5.97 -6.76 -21.90
CA SER A 142 4.89 -7.76 -21.90
C SER A 142 5.33 -9.11 -22.44
N ASN A 143 5.30 -10.14 -21.58
CA ASN A 143 5.83 -11.46 -21.87
C ASN A 143 4.79 -12.57 -21.59
N PRO A 144 4.65 -13.59 -22.47
CA PRO A 144 3.70 -14.68 -22.28
C PRO A 144 3.94 -15.57 -21.04
N ASN A 145 5.09 -15.48 -20.39
CA ASN A 145 5.46 -16.33 -19.24
C ASN A 145 4.68 -16.03 -17.95
N TRP A 146 4.01 -14.87 -17.88
CA TRP A 146 3.22 -14.42 -16.73
C TRP A 146 1.72 -14.30 -17.06
N LYS A 147 1.23 -15.11 -18.02
CA LYS A 147 -0.19 -15.20 -18.37
C LYS A 147 -1.01 -16.02 -17.39
#